data_AF-A0A3N9TMV8-F1
#
_entry.id   AF-A0A3N9TMV8-F1
#
_cell.length_a   1.000
_cell.length_b   1.000
_cell.length_c   1.000
_cell.angle_alpha   90.00
_cell.angle_beta   90.00
_cell.angle_gamma   90.00
#
_symmetry.space_group_name_H-M   'P 1'
#
loop_
_entity.id
_entity.type
_entity.pdbx_description
1 polymer ?
#
loop_
_entity_poly.entity_id
_entity_poly.type
_entity_poly.pdbx_seq_one_letter_code
_entity_poly.pdbx_strand_id
1 'polypeptide(L)'
;MTSKNVSNIYVNPIKDNFTTSEGGVKIAFENKNPFDVESKVKVEKFNSTKSIWESARVLQGSEGGLSANTKQIEQLLTIPFFKKGVGKYRIYYEFYKAGTVIPYFTKLGTLTTTPFNIK
;
A
#
# COMPACT_ATOMS: atom_id res chain seq x y z
N MET A 1 8.61 13.35 4.01
CA MET A 1 7.35 12.59 3.96
C MET A 1 7.12 11.97 5.33
N THR A 2 6.09 12.41 6.06
CA THR A 2 5.78 11.93 7.40
C THR A 2 5.16 10.54 7.30
N SER A 3 5.91 9.50 7.71
CA SER A 3 5.36 8.15 7.77
C SER A 3 4.32 8.08 8.89
N LYS A 4 3.07 7.76 8.54
CA LYS A 4 2.05 7.42 9.54
C LYS A 4 2.40 6.02 10.02
N ASN A 5 2.97 5.89 11.21
CA ASN A 5 3.30 4.58 11.77
C ASN A 5 2.02 3.90 12.28
N VAL A 6 1.94 2.59 12.11
CA VAL A 6 0.95 1.76 12.78
C VAL A 6 1.66 0.52 13.27
N SER A 7 1.63 0.27 14.59
CA SER A 7 2.19 -0.95 15.19
C SER A 7 3.61 -1.28 14.68
N ASN A 8 4.50 -0.28 14.66
CA ASN A 8 5.90 -0.40 14.19
C ASN A 8 6.08 -0.77 12.69
N ILE A 9 5.06 -0.52 11.87
CA ILE A 9 5.09 -0.69 10.42
C ILE A 9 5.09 0.68 9.75
N TYR A 10 5.92 0.84 8.72
CA TYR A 10 6.07 2.08 7.95
C TYR A 10 5.89 1.77 6.47
N VAL A 11 5.04 2.53 5.79
CA VAL A 11 4.79 2.35 4.34
C VAL A 11 4.65 3.68 3.63
N ASN A 12 5.38 3.87 2.54
CA ASN A 12 5.25 5.04 1.66
C ASN A 12 5.75 4.76 0.24
N PRO A 13 5.26 5.49 -0.77
CA PRO A 13 5.89 5.49 -2.09
C PRO A 13 7.34 5.95 -1.98
N ILE A 14 8.21 5.37 -2.81
CA ILE A 14 9.64 5.75 -2.81
C ILE A 14 9.88 7.15 -3.39
N LYS A 15 8.88 7.73 -4.07
CA LYS A 15 8.90 9.05 -4.70
C LYS A 15 7.48 9.58 -4.92
N ASP A 16 7.36 10.88 -5.16
CA ASP A 16 6.05 11.53 -5.31
C ASP A 16 5.46 11.44 -6.72
N ASN A 17 6.28 11.15 -7.73
CA ASN A 17 5.87 11.13 -9.14
C ASN A 17 6.42 9.90 -9.87
N PHE A 18 5.53 9.12 -10.47
CA PHE A 18 5.83 7.95 -11.29
C PHE A 18 5.41 8.23 -12.73
N THR A 19 6.16 7.75 -13.72
CA THR A 19 5.72 7.78 -15.12
C THR A 19 5.03 6.46 -15.49
N THR A 20 4.09 6.53 -16.43
CA THR A 20 3.46 5.32 -17.00
C THR A 20 4.45 4.32 -17.62
N SER A 21 5.64 4.79 -18.04
CA SER A 21 6.72 3.95 -18.59
C SER A 21 7.50 3.14 -17.54
N GLU A 22 7.35 3.40 -16.25
CA GLU A 22 8.08 2.71 -15.18
C GLU A 22 7.57 1.29 -14.88
N GLY A 23 6.48 0.86 -15.54
CA GLY A 23 5.92 -0.49 -15.39
C GLY A 23 5.20 -0.75 -14.07
N GLY A 24 5.25 0.17 -13.11
CA GLY A 24 4.52 0.09 -11.84
C GLY A 24 4.94 1.14 -10.82
N VAL A 25 4.23 1.16 -9.69
CA VAL A 25 4.54 2.04 -8.56
C VAL A 25 5.35 1.25 -7.53
N LYS A 26 6.44 1.83 -7.05
CA LYS A 26 7.31 1.23 -6.03
C LYS A 26 6.99 1.80 -4.65
N ILE A 27 6.68 0.93 -3.71
CA ILE A 27 6.34 1.26 -2.33
C ILE A 27 7.39 0.65 -1.41
N ALA A 28 7.94 1.45 -0.51
CA ALA A 28 8.83 0.96 0.53
C ALA A 28 8.01 0.59 1.76
N PHE A 29 8.30 -0.60 2.29
CA PHE A 29 7.74 -1.14 3.51
C PHE A 29 8.87 -1.41 4.50
N GLU A 30 8.62 -1.11 5.76
CA GLU A 30 9.52 -1.44 6.86
C GLU A 30 8.70 -2.02 8.00
N ASN A 31 8.96 -3.28 8.33
CA ASN A 31 8.39 -3.96 9.48
C ASN A 31 9.44 -3.98 10.59
N LYS A 32 9.25 -3.17 11.65
CA LYS A 32 10.14 -3.18 12.83
C LYS A 32 9.62 -4.08 13.94
N ASN A 33 8.65 -4.94 13.67
CA ASN A 33 8.19 -5.92 14.64
C ASN A 33 9.12 -7.14 14.68
N PRO A 34 9.18 -7.84 15.82
CA PRO A 34 9.88 -9.12 15.95
C PRO A 34 9.10 -10.30 15.34
N PHE A 35 8.06 -10.04 14.55
CA PHE A 35 7.22 -11.05 13.92
C PHE A 35 6.84 -10.65 12.49
N ASP A 36 6.48 -11.64 11.69
CA ASP A 36 6.05 -11.47 10.31
C ASP A 36 4.66 -10.83 10.24
N VAL A 37 4.41 -10.03 9.21
CA VAL A 37 3.14 -9.33 9.00
C VAL A 37 2.60 -9.55 7.60
N GLU A 38 1.30 -9.76 7.48
CA GLU A 38 0.59 -9.83 6.21
C GLU A 38 -0.17 -8.52 5.95
N SER A 39 -0.38 -8.18 4.68
CA SER A 39 -1.10 -6.97 4.31
C SER A 39 -2.23 -7.20 3.30
N LYS A 40 -3.29 -6.41 3.40
CA LYS A 40 -4.33 -6.26 2.37
C LYS A 40 -4.25 -4.86 1.77
N VAL A 41 -4.35 -4.78 0.44
CA VAL A 41 -4.06 -3.56 -0.31
C VAL A 41 -5.29 -3.04 -1.05
N LYS A 42 -5.51 -1.73 -0.97
CA LYS A 42 -6.54 -1.02 -1.74
C LYS A 42 -5.95 0.23 -2.38
N VAL A 43 -6.19 0.42 -3.67
CA VAL A 43 -5.76 1.61 -4.41
C VAL A 43 -6.91 2.59 -4.56
N GLU A 44 -6.66 3.84 -4.22
CA GLU A 44 -7.63 4.93 -4.38
C GLU A 44 -7.11 5.99 -5.34
N LYS A 45 -7.99 6.46 -6.24
CA LYS A 45 -7.71 7.59 -7.13
C LYS A 45 -8.52 8.80 -6.66
N PHE A 46 -7.88 9.96 -6.60
CA PHE A 46 -8.59 11.20 -6.29
C PHE A 46 -9.46 11.62 -7.49
N ASN A 47 -10.76 11.82 -7.25
CA ASN A 47 -11.68 12.43 -8.19
C ASN A 47 -11.72 13.93 -7.92
N SER A 48 -11.12 14.73 -8.80
CA SER A 48 -11.05 16.18 -8.66
C SER A 48 -12.41 16.85 -8.79
N THR A 49 -13.31 16.34 -9.63
CA THR A 49 -14.65 16.90 -9.84
C THR A 49 -15.49 16.81 -8.57
N LYS A 50 -15.43 15.66 -7.87
CA LYS A 50 -16.19 15.43 -6.64
C LYS A 50 -15.41 15.77 -5.36
N SER A 51 -14.12 16.05 -5.48
CA SER A 51 -13.19 16.23 -4.35
C SER A 51 -13.18 15.06 -3.35
N ILE A 52 -13.34 13.83 -3.85
CA ILE A 52 -13.36 12.61 -3.02
C ILE A 52 -12.31 11.60 -3.51
N TRP A 53 -11.88 10.72 -2.60
CA TRP A 53 -11.10 9.53 -2.96
C TRP A 53 -12.04 8.41 -3.35
N GLU A 54 -11.94 7.96 -4.60
CA GLU A 54 -12.73 6.83 -5.08
C GLU A 54 -11.84 5.59 -5.11
N SER A 55 -12.39 4.47 -4.62
CA SER A 55 -11.76 3.15 -4.79
C SER A 55 -11.51 2.92 -6.28
N ALA A 56 -10.24 2.84 -6.68
CA ALA A 56 -9.88 2.52 -8.06
C ALA A 56 -9.98 1.01 -8.28
N ARG A 57 -9.53 0.21 -7.29
CA ARG A 57 -9.70 -1.24 -7.21
C ARG A 57 -9.40 -1.72 -5.78
N VAL A 58 -10.07 -2.78 -5.33
CA VAL A 58 -9.75 -3.50 -4.09
C VAL A 58 -9.06 -4.79 -4.47
N LEU A 59 -7.85 -5.04 -3.96
CA LEU A 59 -7.25 -6.37 -3.96
C LEU A 59 -7.60 -7.02 -2.63
N GLN A 60 -8.51 -7.98 -2.65
CA GLN A 60 -8.69 -8.89 -1.52
C GLN A 60 -7.73 -10.06 -1.73
N GLY A 61 -6.49 -9.89 -1.30
CA GLY A 61 -5.45 -10.92 -1.38
C GLY A 61 -4.21 -10.49 -0.59
N SER A 62 -3.58 -11.45 0.09
CA SER A 62 -2.31 -11.27 0.79
C SER A 62 -1.21 -11.11 -0.26
N GLU A 63 -0.83 -9.88 -0.58
CA GLU A 63 0.36 -9.63 -1.38
C GLU A 63 1.57 -9.66 -0.45
N GLY A 64 1.98 -10.87 -0.08
CA GLY A 64 3.24 -11.13 0.62
C GLY A 64 3.19 -10.94 2.13
N GLY A 65 3.84 -11.87 2.83
CA GLY A 65 4.26 -11.67 4.21
C GLY A 65 5.55 -10.85 4.24
N LEU A 66 5.58 -9.78 5.02
CA LEU A 66 6.77 -9.02 5.36
C LEU A 66 7.41 -9.65 6.58
N SER A 67 8.64 -10.15 6.43
CA SER A 67 9.36 -10.76 7.53
C SER A 67 9.68 -9.77 8.66
N ALA A 68 9.83 -10.29 9.88
CA ALA A 68 10.25 -9.52 11.04
C ALA A 68 11.53 -8.69 10.80
N ASN A 69 11.57 -7.44 11.28
CA ASN A 69 12.73 -6.54 11.21
C ASN A 69 13.31 -6.33 9.79
N THR A 70 12.47 -6.40 8.77
CA THR A 70 12.90 -6.23 7.37
C THR A 70 12.41 -4.93 6.75
N LYS A 71 13.16 -4.48 5.75
CA LYS A 71 12.75 -3.45 4.81
C LYS A 71 12.70 -4.04 3.41
N GLN A 72 11.56 -3.87 2.74
CA GLN A 72 11.31 -4.38 1.39
C GLN A 72 10.79 -3.25 0.51
N ILE A 73 11.14 -3.28 -0.77
CA ILE A 73 10.52 -2.43 -1.79
C ILE A 73 9.66 -3.35 -2.63
N GLU A 74 8.35 -3.16 -2.56
CA GLU A 74 7.42 -3.85 -3.44
C GLU A 74 7.19 -3.00 -4.66
N GLN A 75 7.22 -3.66 -5.82
CA GLN A 75 6.72 -3.08 -7.05
C GLN A 75 5.32 -3.64 -7.24
N LEU A 76 4.31 -2.78 -7.05
CA LEU A 76 2.94 -3.11 -7.42
C LEU A 76 2.86 -3.05 -8.95
N LEU A 77 3.23 -4.17 -9.56
CA LEU A 77 3.30 -4.37 -10.99
C LEU A 77 1.89 -4.56 -11.56
N THR A 78 1.69 -4.00 -12.76
CA THR A 78 0.55 -4.13 -13.67
C THR A 78 -0.40 -2.92 -13.74
N ILE A 79 -0.47 -2.35 -14.96
CA ILE A 79 -1.45 -1.36 -15.46
C ILE A 79 -2.89 -1.62 -14.95
N PRO A 80 -3.39 -2.87 -14.80
CA PRO A 80 -4.70 -3.14 -14.21
C PRO A 80 -4.99 -2.54 -12.83
N PHE A 81 -3.99 -2.18 -12.01
CA PHE A 81 -4.21 -1.50 -10.73
C PHE A 81 -4.41 0.01 -10.87
N PHE A 82 -3.67 0.59 -11.79
CA PHE A 82 -3.73 2.00 -12.14
C PHE A 82 -4.49 2.22 -13.44
N LYS A 83 -5.46 1.34 -13.73
CA LYS A 83 -6.22 1.28 -15.00
C LYS A 83 -6.94 2.58 -15.34
N LYS A 84 -7.18 3.43 -14.34
CA LYS A 84 -7.71 4.80 -14.50
C LYS A 84 -6.65 5.79 -15.03
N GLY A 85 -5.43 5.36 -15.35
CA GLY A 85 -4.38 6.15 -16.02
C GLY A 85 -3.74 7.23 -15.15
N VAL A 86 -3.30 8.32 -15.77
CA VAL A 86 -2.70 9.50 -15.11
C VAL A 86 -3.60 10.05 -13.99
N GLY A 87 -2.99 10.52 -12.91
CA GLY A 87 -3.69 11.20 -11.81
C GLY A 87 -3.02 11.06 -10.45
N LYS A 88 -3.74 11.53 -9.42
CA LYS A 88 -3.31 11.48 -8.02
C LYS A 88 -3.88 10.25 -7.32
N TYR A 89 -3.00 9.48 -6.70
CA TYR A 89 -3.29 8.20 -6.08
C TYR A 89 -2.81 8.16 -4.63
N ARG A 90 -3.41 7.26 -3.85
CA ARG A 90 -2.90 6.82 -2.54
C ARG A 90 -3.22 5.34 -2.37
N ILE A 91 -2.45 4.67 -1.53
CA ILE A 91 -2.66 3.25 -1.25
C ILE A 91 -3.01 3.08 0.23
N TYR A 92 -4.04 2.29 0.47
CA TYR A 92 -4.50 1.91 1.79
C TYR A 92 -4.09 0.47 2.07
N TYR A 93 -3.48 0.27 3.23
CA TYR A 93 -3.00 -1.00 3.74
C TYR A 93 -3.73 -1.36 5.04
N GLU A 94 -4.14 -2.61 5.15
CA GLU A 94 -4.51 -3.21 6.43
C GLU A 94 -3.48 -4.28 6.81
N PHE A 95 -2.90 -4.18 8.00
CA PHE A 95 -1.88 -5.12 8.46
C PHE A 95 -2.44 -6.12 9.45
N TYR A 96 -1.90 -7.34 9.38
CA TYR A 96 -2.24 -8.47 10.22
C TYR A 96 -0.95 -9.15 10.67
N LYS A 97 -0.95 -9.77 11.84
CA LYS A 97 0.14 -10.67 12.25
C LYS A 97 0.10 -11.93 11.36
N ALA A 98 1.23 -12.33 10.78
CA ALA A 98 1.29 -13.51 9.92
C ALA A 98 1.13 -14.82 10.71
N GLY A 99 0.68 -15.88 10.04
CA GLY A 99 0.54 -17.22 10.63
C GLY A 99 -0.73 -17.43 11.48
N THR A 100 -1.61 -16.43 11.55
CA THR A 100 -2.96 -16.61 12.11
C THR A 100 -3.90 -17.14 11.03
N VAL A 101 -4.54 -18.29 11.26
CA VAL A 101 -5.58 -18.82 10.35
C VAL A 101 -6.66 -17.74 10.22
N ILE A 102 -6.87 -17.25 9.00
CA ILE A 102 -7.88 -16.24 8.68
C ILE A 102 -9.25 -16.89 8.90
N PRO A 103 -9.85 -16.75 10.09
CA PRO A 103 -11.00 -15.88 10.18
C PRO A 103 -11.04 -14.95 11.41
N TYR A 104 -10.06 -14.96 12.33
CA TYR A 104 -10.15 -14.15 13.56
C TYR A 104 -8.84 -13.43 13.96
N PHE A 105 -8.83 -12.12 13.69
CA PHE A 105 -8.24 -11.01 14.45
C PHE A 105 -6.85 -11.14 15.10
N THR A 106 -5.82 -10.71 14.38
CA THR A 106 -4.92 -9.68 14.95
C THR A 106 -4.64 -8.61 13.91
N LYS A 107 -5.67 -7.82 13.58
CA LYS A 107 -5.48 -6.61 12.79
C LYS A 107 -4.56 -5.68 13.59
N LEU A 108 -3.37 -5.45 13.08
CA LEU A 108 -2.37 -4.57 13.68
C LEU A 108 -2.73 -3.10 13.47
N GLY A 109 -3.48 -2.82 12.39
CA GLY A 109 -4.10 -1.52 12.12
C GLY A 109 -4.11 -1.20 10.63
N THR A 110 -4.30 0.08 10.32
CA THR A 110 -4.52 0.55 8.94
C THR A 110 -3.65 1.76 8.63
N LEU A 111 -2.96 1.73 7.50
CA LEU A 111 -2.04 2.79 7.09
C LEU A 111 -2.40 3.24 5.69
N THR A 112 -2.44 4.55 5.47
CA THR A 112 -2.58 5.13 4.12
C THR A 112 -1.31 5.86 3.76
N THR A 113 -0.75 5.54 2.60
CA THR A 113 0.47 6.19 2.12
C THR A 113 0.28 7.69 1.93
N THR A 114 1.39 8.43 1.88
CA THR A 114 1.33 9.77 1.28
C THR A 114 0.78 9.70 -0.15
N PRO A 115 -0.01 10.69 -0.59
CA PRO A 115 -0.45 10.76 -1.97
C PRO A 115 0.71 10.91 -2.95
N PHE A 116 0.64 10.25 -4.09
CA PHE A 116 1.61 10.35 -5.18
C PHE A 116 0.88 10.54 -6.53
N ASN A 117 1.62 10.93 -7.56
CA ASN A 117 1.07 11.12 -8.91
C ASN A 117 1.62 10.08 -9.88
N ILE A 118 0.77 9.63 -10.79
CA ILE A 118 1.18 8.96 -12.03
C ILE A 118 1.02 9.97 -13.15
N LYS A 119 2.10 10.21 -13.89
CA LYS A 119 2.20 11.11 -15.04
C LYS A 119 2.32 10.35 -16.35
#